data_AF-A0A918NMQ7-F1
#
_entry.id   AF-A0A918NMQ7-F1
#
_cell.length_a   1.000
_cell.length_b   1.000
_cell.length_c   1.000
_cell.angle_alpha   90.00
_cell.angle_beta   90.00
_cell.angle_gamma   90.00
#
_symmetry.space_group_name_H-M   'P 1'
#
loop_
_entity.id
_entity.type
_entity.pdbx_description
1 polymer ?
#
loop_
_entity_poly.entity_id
_entity_poly.type
_entity_poly.pdbx_seq_one_letter_code
_entity_poly.pdbx_strand_id
1 'polypeptide(L)'
;MLGTALAVATSVVPAQAAAPSRTAAGCETLHATVANSQGLSGGTVQATVCIHSGGTADLNTSYYNYVQDHQADGVAARAYIRDSRYLYGPLAMDDTATSGGQDLGHWDSTEVGNTSVRVYVCLGKKFPGESGARCASDVTYA
;
A
#
# COMPACT_ATOMS: atom_id res chain seq x y z
N MET A 1 27.10 51.54 23.43
CA MET A 1 27.48 50.35 22.63
C MET A 1 27.97 49.28 23.59
N LEU A 2 27.13 48.30 23.89
CA LEU A 2 27.50 47.06 24.58
C LEU A 2 26.70 45.94 23.88
N GLY A 3 27.43 44.97 23.35
CA GLY A 3 26.86 43.83 22.63
C GLY A 3 26.47 42.70 23.56
N THR A 4 25.60 41.82 23.07
CA THR A 4 25.66 40.39 23.36
C THR A 4 24.93 39.68 22.22
N ALA A 5 25.69 38.94 21.42
CA ALA A 5 25.12 37.96 20.50
C ALA A 5 24.72 36.72 21.32
N LEU A 6 23.49 36.24 21.13
CA LEU A 6 23.09 34.91 21.61
C LEU A 6 22.58 34.11 20.41
N ALA A 7 23.36 33.12 20.02
CA ALA A 7 23.01 32.11 19.04
C ALA A 7 21.93 31.19 19.63
N VAL A 8 20.84 30.96 18.90
CA VAL A 8 19.88 29.90 19.21
C VAL A 8 20.15 28.74 18.26
N ALA A 9 20.57 27.63 18.85
CA ALA A 9 20.97 26.40 18.20
C ALA A 9 19.78 25.73 17.47
N THR A 10 20.04 25.31 16.25
CA THR A 10 19.20 24.42 15.44
C THR A 10 19.23 23.01 16.00
N SER A 11 18.17 22.57 16.67
CA SER A 11 17.97 21.17 17.03
C SER A 11 17.39 20.42 15.83
N VAL A 12 18.27 19.82 15.03
CA VAL A 12 17.93 18.81 14.04
C VAL A 12 17.47 17.56 14.81
N VAL A 13 16.18 17.24 14.73
CA VAL A 13 15.67 15.96 15.24
C VAL A 13 16.18 14.87 14.29
N PRO A 14 16.87 13.83 14.78
CA PRO A 14 17.19 12.69 13.92
C PRO A 14 15.87 12.00 13.57
N ALA A 15 15.56 11.97 12.27
CA ALA A 15 14.55 11.06 11.75
C ALA A 15 14.98 9.64 12.13
N GLN A 16 14.22 9.01 13.03
CA GLN A 16 14.41 7.61 13.38
C GLN A 16 14.19 6.80 12.10
N ALA A 17 15.28 6.24 11.57
CA ALA A 17 15.20 5.20 10.56
C ALA A 17 14.33 4.08 11.14
N ALA A 18 13.21 3.80 10.50
CA ALA A 18 12.32 2.71 10.87
C ALA A 18 13.15 1.43 10.96
N ALA A 19 13.06 0.76 12.10
CA ALA A 19 13.73 -0.52 12.29
C ALA A 19 13.27 -1.48 11.18
N PRO A 20 14.16 -2.28 10.56
CA PRO A 20 13.75 -3.34 9.66
C PRO A 20 12.89 -4.30 10.46
N SER A 21 11.62 -4.38 10.07
CA SER A 21 10.67 -5.29 10.65
C SER A 21 11.15 -6.72 10.42
N ARG A 22 11.03 -7.56 11.45
CA ARG A 22 11.40 -8.97 11.38
C ARG A 22 10.62 -9.60 10.22
N THR A 23 11.31 -9.95 9.14
CA THR A 23 10.77 -10.76 8.05
C THR A 23 10.33 -12.09 8.67
N ALA A 24 9.03 -12.24 8.91
CA ALA A 24 8.48 -13.57 9.11
C ALA A 24 8.79 -14.35 7.82
N ALA A 25 9.46 -15.49 7.94
CA ALA A 25 9.74 -16.33 6.79
C ALA A 25 8.41 -16.61 6.05
N GLY A 26 8.31 -16.20 4.78
CA GLY A 26 7.08 -16.30 3.98
C GLY A 26 6.25 -15.03 3.84
N CYS A 27 6.61 -13.90 4.49
CA CYS A 27 5.88 -12.63 4.32
C CYS A 27 6.70 -11.54 3.63
N GLU A 28 6.09 -10.85 2.67
CA GLU A 28 6.70 -9.76 1.89
C GLU A 28 5.78 -8.53 1.86
N THR A 29 6.36 -7.34 2.00
CA THR A 29 5.63 -6.07 1.84
C THR A 29 5.66 -5.64 0.39
N LEU A 30 4.48 -5.68 -0.23
CA LEU A 30 4.22 -5.25 -1.59
C LEU A 30 3.83 -3.78 -1.61
N HIS A 31 4.35 -3.06 -2.61
CA HIS A 31 4.10 -1.62 -2.75
C HIS A 31 3.89 -1.25 -4.22
N ALA A 32 2.74 -0.66 -4.52
CA ALA A 32 2.43 -0.20 -5.87
C ALA A 32 1.87 1.23 -5.84
N THR A 33 2.35 2.06 -6.77
CA THR A 33 1.88 3.42 -6.97
C THR A 33 1.41 3.60 -8.41
N VAL A 34 0.22 4.16 -8.58
CA VAL A 34 -0.37 4.47 -9.88
C VAL A 34 -0.45 5.98 -10.07
N ALA A 35 -0.06 6.44 -11.26
CA ALA A 35 -0.13 7.84 -11.60
C ALA A 35 -1.57 8.32 -11.90
N ASN A 36 -1.86 9.59 -11.65
CA ASN A 36 -3.06 10.32 -12.05
C ASN A 36 -2.95 10.82 -13.51
N SER A 37 -3.99 11.46 -14.07
CA SER A 37 -4.07 11.78 -15.53
C SER A 37 -3.00 12.76 -16.00
N GLN A 38 -2.35 13.42 -15.05
CA GLN A 38 -1.28 14.38 -15.26
C GLN A 38 0.11 13.77 -15.06
N GLY A 39 0.20 12.47 -14.76
CA GLY A 39 1.47 11.76 -14.53
C GLY A 39 2.03 11.90 -13.11
N LEU A 40 1.30 12.52 -12.19
CA LEU A 40 1.67 12.66 -10.78
C LEU A 40 1.25 11.42 -9.97
N SER A 41 1.78 11.22 -8.76
CA SER A 41 1.29 10.16 -7.86
C SER A 41 -0.21 10.37 -7.61
N GLY A 42 -1.03 9.41 -8.03
CA GLY A 42 -2.47 9.44 -7.83
C GLY A 42 -2.87 8.58 -6.65
N GLY A 43 -2.53 7.29 -6.69
CA GLY A 43 -2.87 6.36 -5.62
C GLY A 43 -1.72 5.43 -5.27
N THR A 44 -1.63 5.00 -4.02
CA THR A 44 -0.65 4.01 -3.55
C THR A 44 -1.34 2.92 -2.74
N VAL A 45 -0.81 1.70 -2.82
CA VAL A 45 -1.15 0.61 -1.90
C VAL A 45 0.12 0.05 -1.29
N GLN A 46 0.05 -0.25 0.00
CA GLN A 46 1.04 -1.04 0.72
C GLN A 46 0.34 -2.21 1.40
N ALA A 47 0.88 -3.42 1.22
CA ALA A 47 0.32 -4.61 1.85
C ALA A 47 1.44 -5.62 2.16
N THR A 48 1.55 -6.04 3.41
CA THR A 48 2.39 -7.17 3.82
C THR A 48 1.60 -8.46 3.68
N VAL A 49 1.98 -9.29 2.71
CA VAL A 49 1.33 -10.54 2.39
C VAL A 49 2.19 -11.69 2.87
N CYS A 50 1.59 -12.68 3.53
CA CYS A 50 2.23 -13.94 3.87
C CYS A 50 1.74 -15.06 2.94
N ILE A 51 2.65 -15.82 2.34
CA ILE A 51 2.34 -17.10 1.69
C ILE A 51 2.96 -18.23 2.52
N HIS A 52 2.13 -19.18 2.93
CA HIS A 52 2.53 -20.29 3.79
C HIS A 52 2.93 -21.52 2.98
N SER A 53 3.59 -22.48 3.61
CA SER A 53 4.07 -23.71 2.96
C SER A 53 2.96 -24.58 2.34
N GLY A 54 1.71 -24.46 2.82
CA GLY A 54 0.53 -25.09 2.21
C GLY A 54 -0.08 -24.30 1.04
N GLY A 55 0.51 -23.15 0.70
CA GLY A 55 0.02 -22.20 -0.29
C GLY A 55 -1.26 -21.46 0.11
N THR A 56 -1.65 -21.48 1.39
CA THR A 56 -2.58 -20.47 1.91
C THR A 56 -1.85 -19.13 1.97
N ALA A 57 -2.60 -18.03 1.88
CA ALA A 57 -2.02 -16.69 1.98
C ALA A 57 -2.95 -15.74 2.74
N ASP A 58 -2.37 -14.73 3.38
CA ASP A 58 -3.11 -13.72 4.15
C ASP A 58 -2.40 -12.37 4.16
N LEU A 59 -3.13 -11.32 4.57
CA LEU A 59 -2.54 -10.06 4.98
C LEU A 59 -2.00 -10.18 6.40
N ASN A 60 -0.73 -9.85 6.57
CA ASN A 60 -0.14 -9.74 7.89
C ASN A 60 -0.68 -8.48 8.60
N THR A 61 -1.68 -8.68 9.45
CA THR A 61 -2.34 -7.60 10.20
C THR A 61 -1.47 -6.98 11.30
N SER A 62 -0.24 -7.48 11.51
CA SER A 62 0.74 -6.81 12.38
C SER A 62 1.36 -5.58 11.72
N TYR A 63 1.13 -5.40 10.42
CA TYR A 63 1.59 -4.26 9.63
C TYR A 63 0.42 -3.39 9.21
N TYR A 64 0.69 -2.10 9.01
CA TYR A 64 -0.29 -1.20 8.43
C TYR A 64 -0.39 -1.45 6.93
N ASN A 65 -1.48 -2.09 6.52
CA ASN A 65 -1.81 -2.37 5.14
C ASN A 65 -2.82 -1.31 4.70
N TYR A 66 -2.53 -0.52 3.68
CA TYR A 66 -3.39 0.61 3.34
C TYR A 66 -3.45 0.87 1.84
N VAL A 67 -4.51 1.58 1.44
CA VAL A 67 -4.60 2.29 0.17
C VAL A 67 -4.70 3.77 0.45
N GLN A 68 -3.96 4.59 -0.30
CA GLN A 68 -3.96 6.03 -0.14
C GLN A 68 -4.23 6.70 -1.47
N ASP A 69 -5.16 7.66 -1.46
CA ASP A 69 -5.31 8.65 -2.52
C ASP A 69 -4.46 9.87 -2.18
N HIS A 70 -3.65 10.31 -3.14
CA HIS A 70 -2.73 11.43 -2.97
C HIS A 70 -3.32 12.74 -3.49
N GLN A 71 -4.51 12.72 -4.10
CA GLN A 71 -5.03 13.90 -4.81
C GLN A 71 -6.51 14.18 -4.60
N ALA A 72 -6.85 15.45 -4.45
CA ALA A 72 -8.24 15.90 -4.33
C ALA A 72 -8.85 16.13 -5.72
N ASP A 73 -8.70 15.16 -6.62
CA ASP A 73 -9.20 15.24 -8.00
C ASP A 73 -10.58 14.55 -8.18
N GLY A 74 -11.13 14.02 -7.08
CA GLY A 74 -12.40 13.29 -7.06
C GLY A 74 -12.28 11.86 -7.57
N VAL A 75 -11.06 11.34 -7.72
CA VAL A 75 -10.78 10.00 -8.26
C VAL A 75 -10.19 9.09 -7.19
N ALA A 76 -11.06 8.37 -6.50
CA ALA A 76 -10.66 7.48 -5.41
C ALA A 76 -9.63 6.41 -5.83
N ALA A 77 -8.67 6.17 -4.94
CA ALA A 77 -7.75 5.04 -4.97
C ALA A 77 -8.41 3.79 -4.35
N ARG A 78 -8.29 2.65 -5.02
CA ARG A 78 -8.91 1.39 -4.61
C ARG A 78 -7.89 0.26 -4.60
N ALA A 79 -7.84 -0.51 -3.53
CA ALA A 79 -6.94 -1.65 -3.41
C ALA A 79 -7.62 -2.99 -3.64
N TYR A 80 -6.93 -3.89 -4.33
CA TYR A 80 -7.39 -5.25 -4.61
C TYR A 80 -6.25 -6.22 -4.37
N ILE A 81 -6.60 -7.47 -4.08
CA ILE A 81 -5.63 -8.57 -3.99
C ILE A 81 -6.07 -9.65 -4.97
N ARG A 82 -5.14 -10.19 -5.73
CA ARG A 82 -5.37 -11.34 -6.58
C ARG A 82 -4.47 -12.48 -6.13
N ASP A 83 -5.08 -13.61 -5.81
CA ASP A 83 -4.34 -14.85 -5.59
C ASP A 83 -4.26 -15.66 -6.90
N SER A 84 -3.90 -16.94 -6.83
CA SER A 84 -3.77 -17.77 -8.04
C SER A 84 -5.06 -17.92 -8.85
N ARG A 85 -6.25 -17.70 -8.25
CA ARG A 85 -7.55 -17.94 -8.88
C ARG A 85 -8.46 -16.74 -8.90
N TYR A 86 -8.52 -15.99 -7.80
CA TYR A 86 -9.55 -14.99 -7.56
C TYR A 86 -8.96 -13.60 -7.39
N LEU A 87 -9.73 -12.62 -7.84
CA LEU A 87 -9.53 -11.21 -7.53
C LEU A 87 -10.49 -10.83 -6.41
N TYR A 88 -9.95 -10.32 -5.32
CA TYR A 88 -10.67 -9.81 -4.16
C TYR A 88 -10.63 -8.29 -4.16
N GLY A 89 -11.80 -7.67 -3.95
CA GLY A 89 -11.89 -6.26 -3.64
C GLY A 89 -12.94 -5.46 -4.45
N PRO A 90 -12.96 -4.13 -4.28
CA PRO A 90 -11.96 -3.36 -3.52
C PRO A 90 -12.00 -3.71 -2.03
N LEU A 91 -10.84 -4.00 -1.44
CA LEU A 91 -10.74 -4.25 0.01
C LEU A 91 -10.94 -2.95 0.79
N ALA A 92 -10.42 -1.86 0.23
CA ALA A 92 -10.63 -0.51 0.72
C ALA A 92 -10.65 0.49 -0.44
N MET A 93 -11.18 1.67 -0.15
CA MET A 93 -11.25 2.82 -1.03
C MET A 93 -10.86 4.05 -0.21
N ASP A 94 -9.91 4.82 -0.70
CA ASP A 94 -9.59 6.15 -0.19
C ASP A 94 -9.94 7.18 -1.26
N ASP A 95 -10.76 8.17 -0.90
CA ASP A 95 -11.10 9.34 -1.71
C ASP A 95 -10.71 10.65 -1.01
N THR A 96 -9.89 10.53 0.04
CA THR A 96 -9.46 11.64 0.88
C THR A 96 -7.97 11.88 0.69
N ALA A 97 -7.65 12.78 -0.22
CA ALA A 97 -6.30 13.26 -0.56
C ALA A 97 -5.40 13.73 0.61
N THR A 98 -5.94 13.77 1.82
CA THR A 98 -5.31 14.35 3.02
C THR A 98 -5.24 13.38 4.20
N SER A 99 -5.71 12.13 4.04
CA SER A 99 -5.65 11.13 5.11
C SER A 99 -4.35 10.31 5.06
N GLY A 100 -4.01 9.64 6.17
CA GLY A 100 -2.87 8.72 6.28
C GLY A 100 -3.06 7.40 5.52
N GLY A 101 -3.92 7.37 4.50
CA GLY A 101 -4.39 6.16 3.83
C GLY A 101 -5.52 5.46 4.59
N GLN A 102 -6.36 4.75 3.84
CA GLN A 102 -7.41 3.89 4.34
C GLN A 102 -6.89 2.45 4.55
N ASP A 103 -7.09 1.92 5.75
CA ASP A 103 -6.72 0.54 6.12
C ASP A 103 -7.43 -0.50 5.22
N LEU A 104 -6.68 -1.49 4.74
CA LEU A 104 -7.20 -2.65 3.99
C LEU A 104 -7.94 -3.65 4.88
N GLY A 105 -7.77 -3.54 6.20
CA GLY A 105 -8.37 -4.42 7.19
C GLY A 105 -7.75 -5.81 7.17
N HIS A 106 -8.54 -6.82 6.83
CA HIS A 106 -8.15 -8.22 6.87
C HIS A 106 -8.54 -8.92 5.57
N TRP A 107 -7.64 -9.80 5.10
CA TRP A 107 -7.87 -10.67 3.95
C TRP A 107 -7.10 -11.97 4.15
N ASP A 108 -7.78 -13.08 3.84
CA ASP A 108 -7.20 -14.42 3.72
C ASP A 108 -7.62 -15.00 2.36
N SER A 109 -6.72 -15.75 1.72
CA SER A 109 -7.03 -16.53 0.54
C SER A 109 -7.93 -17.71 0.90
N THR A 110 -8.96 -17.95 0.07
CA THR A 110 -9.78 -19.16 0.16
C THR A 110 -9.16 -20.35 -0.57
N GLU A 111 -7.99 -20.15 -1.21
CA GLU A 111 -7.29 -21.13 -2.01
C GLU A 111 -6.07 -21.70 -1.26
N VAL A 112 -5.82 -22.99 -1.48
CA VAL A 112 -4.59 -23.68 -1.04
C VAL A 112 -3.67 -23.86 -2.24
N GLY A 113 -2.36 -23.90 -2.04
CA GLY A 113 -1.40 -24.02 -3.15
C GLY A 113 -1.20 -22.75 -3.98
N ASN A 114 -1.46 -21.56 -3.44
CA ASN A 114 -1.06 -20.30 -4.08
C ASN A 114 0.45 -20.27 -4.28
N THR A 115 0.87 -19.98 -5.51
CA THR A 115 2.27 -19.78 -5.89
C THR A 115 2.62 -18.31 -6.02
N SER A 116 1.62 -17.42 -6.05
CA SER A 116 1.81 -15.98 -6.10
C SER A 116 0.59 -15.24 -5.57
N VAL A 117 0.84 -14.06 -5.01
CA VAL A 117 -0.20 -13.11 -4.62
C VAL A 117 0.20 -11.73 -5.15
N ARG A 118 -0.75 -11.05 -5.81
CA ARG A 118 -0.55 -9.74 -6.41
C ARG A 118 -1.47 -8.71 -5.79
N VAL A 119 -0.91 -7.58 -5.39
CA VAL A 119 -1.65 -6.45 -4.81
C VAL A 119 -1.75 -5.36 -5.86
N TYR A 120 -2.94 -4.78 -6.02
CA TYR A 120 -3.23 -3.73 -6.99
C TYR A 120 -3.70 -2.46 -6.29
N VAL A 121 -3.35 -1.32 -6.88
CA VAL A 121 -4.05 -0.03 -6.68
C VAL A 121 -4.62 0.42 -8.01
N CYS A 122 -5.89 0.84 -8.03
CA CYS A 122 -6.54 1.41 -9.20
C CYS A 122 -7.22 2.75 -8.89
N LEU A 123 -7.15 3.69 -9.85
CA LEU A 123 -7.86 4.97 -9.78
C LEU A 123 -9.17 4.94 -10.56
N GLY A 124 -10.25 5.48 -9.97
CA GLY A 124 -11.46 5.91 -10.67
C GLY A 124 -12.38 4.83 -11.27
N LYS A 125 -11.89 3.61 -11.48
CA LYS A 125 -12.65 2.46 -11.98
C LYS A 125 -12.79 1.37 -10.94
N LYS A 126 -13.81 0.52 -11.11
CA LYS A 126 -14.25 -0.43 -10.09
C LYS A 126 -13.42 -1.70 -10.07
N PHE A 127 -12.71 -2.05 -11.15
CA PHE A 127 -11.86 -3.25 -11.15
C PHE A 127 -10.57 -3.10 -11.99
N PRO A 128 -9.48 -3.78 -11.60
CA PRO A 128 -8.33 -4.03 -12.47
C PRO A 128 -8.75 -4.64 -13.80
N GLY A 129 -8.21 -4.12 -14.91
CA GLY A 129 -8.45 -4.64 -16.26
C GLY A 129 -9.70 -4.12 -16.96
N GLU A 130 -10.54 -3.31 -16.29
CA GLU A 130 -11.61 -2.59 -16.98
C GLU A 130 -11.04 -1.56 -17.96
N SER A 131 -11.72 -1.37 -19.09
CA SER A 131 -11.32 -0.35 -20.08
C SER A 131 -11.30 1.03 -19.43
N GLY A 132 -10.15 1.71 -19.56
CA GLY A 132 -9.91 3.01 -18.94
C GLY A 132 -9.57 2.95 -17.45
N ALA A 133 -9.43 1.76 -16.85
CA ALA A 133 -8.86 1.62 -15.51
C ALA A 133 -7.36 1.92 -15.56
N ARG A 134 -6.88 2.60 -14.53
CA ARG A 134 -5.48 2.90 -14.36
C ARG A 134 -5.04 2.25 -13.08
N CYS A 135 -4.20 1.23 -13.23
CA CYS A 135 -3.78 0.43 -12.11
C CYS A 135 -2.28 0.22 -12.13
N ALA A 136 -1.72 0.09 -10.93
CA ALA A 136 -0.38 -0.43 -10.71
C ALA A 136 -0.50 -1.67 -9.80
N SER A 137 0.51 -2.53 -9.84
CA SER A 137 0.50 -3.73 -9.00
C SER A 137 1.92 -4.17 -8.66
N ASP A 138 2.02 -4.88 -7.55
CA ASP A 138 3.23 -5.57 -7.11
C ASP A 138 2.88 -7.02 -6.70
N VAL A 139 3.84 -7.94 -6.74
CA VAL A 139 3.59 -9.38 -6.61
C VAL A 139 4.67 -10.08 -5.79
N THR A 140 4.25 -10.97 -4.90
CA THR A 140 5.11 -11.90 -4.17
C THR A 140 4.83 -13.34 -4.62
N TYR A 141 5.79 -14.22 -4.35
CA TYR A 141 5.79 -15.63 -4.74
C TYR A 141 6.12 -16.52 -3.53
N ALA A 142 5.61 -17.74 -3.54
CA ALA A 142 5.89 -18.77 -2.53
C ALA A 142 7.30 -19.38 -2.67
#